data_AF-A0A2M9HDD9-F1
#
_entry.id   AF-A0A2M9HDD9-F1
#
_cell.length_a   1.000
_cell.length_b   1.000
_cell.length_c   1.000
_cell.angle_alpha   90.00
_cell.angle_beta   90.00
_cell.angle_gamma   90.00
#
_symmetry.space_group_name_H-M   'P 1'
#
loop_
_entity.id
_entity.type
_entity.pdbx_description
1 polymer ?
#
loop_
_entity_poly.entity_id
_entity_poly.type
_entity_poly.pdbx_seq_one_letter_code
_entity_poly.pdbx_strand_id
1 'polypeptide(L)'
;MKLAPILDPNARKPGPKPAQVDLHKVFFIGTAIWLLLGIICLALVIAGRHMVSALVVCIAGMIIGILLLVWEHFNRWNYRRLANQKQ
;
A
#
# COMPACT_ATOMS: atom_id res chain seq x y z
N MET A 1 -30.48 -26.18 -3.47
CA MET A 1 -29.22 -25.44 -3.70
C MET A 1 -29.54 -24.24 -4.59
N LYS A 2 -29.21 -23.01 -4.14
CA LYS A 2 -29.71 -21.76 -4.72
C LYS A 2 -28.90 -21.38 -5.97
N LEU A 3 -29.25 -21.95 -7.12
CA LEU A 3 -28.68 -21.64 -8.45
C LEU A 3 -29.14 -20.27 -9.02
N ALA A 4 -30.01 -19.55 -8.29
CA ALA A 4 -30.54 -18.25 -8.68
C ALA A 4 -29.49 -17.22 -9.17
N PRO A 5 -28.25 -17.14 -8.64
CA PRO A 5 -27.28 -16.14 -9.10
C PRO A 5 -26.68 -16.39 -10.49
N ILE A 6 -26.79 -17.60 -11.04
CA ILE A 6 -26.23 -17.95 -12.36
C ILE A 6 -27.24 -17.68 -13.48
N LEU A 7 -28.55 -17.86 -13.20
CA LEU A 7 -29.63 -17.68 -14.17
C LEU A 7 -30.17 -16.24 -14.25
N ASP A 8 -30.07 -15.45 -13.18
CA ASP A 8 -30.49 -14.05 -13.17
C ASP A 8 -29.37 -13.15 -12.62
N PRO A 9 -28.66 -12.40 -13.49
CA PRO A 9 -27.61 -11.49 -13.05
C PRO A 9 -28.14 -10.36 -12.16
N ASN A 10 -29.44 -10.03 -12.19
CA ASN A 10 -30.07 -9.04 -11.32
C ASN A 10 -30.37 -9.58 -9.90
N ALA A 11 -30.39 -10.91 -9.71
CA ALA A 11 -30.55 -11.53 -8.40
C ALA A 11 -29.24 -11.54 -7.58
N ARG A 12 -28.15 -10.97 -8.12
CA ARG A 12 -26.86 -10.88 -7.43
C ARG A 12 -26.97 -9.90 -6.25
N LYS A 13 -26.76 -10.40 -5.03
CA LYS A 13 -26.59 -9.51 -3.86
C LYS A 13 -25.49 -8.49 -4.17
N PRO A 14 -25.68 -7.21 -3.78
CA PRO A 14 -24.63 -6.21 -3.93
C PRO A 14 -23.36 -6.73 -3.24
N GLY A 15 -22.22 -6.54 -3.90
CA GLY A 15 -20.93 -6.98 -3.38
C GLY A 15 -20.70 -6.44 -1.96
N PRO A 16 -19.98 -7.18 -1.09
CA PRO A 16 -19.65 -6.70 0.24
C PRO A 16 -18.95 -5.35 0.12
N LYS A 17 -19.26 -4.44 1.05
CA LYS A 17 -18.59 -3.13 1.08
C LYS A 17 -17.08 -3.37 1.24
N PRO A 18 -16.22 -2.69 0.46
CA PRO A 18 -14.78 -2.85 0.58
C PRO A 18 -14.34 -2.56 2.01
N ALA A 19 -13.41 -3.37 2.53
CA ALA A 19 -12.87 -3.19 3.86
C ALA A 19 -12.21 -1.81 3.95
N GLN A 20 -12.67 -0.98 4.89
CA GLN A 20 -12.13 0.35 5.11
C GLN A 20 -10.88 0.24 5.98
N VAL A 21 -9.80 -0.21 5.37
CA VAL A 21 -8.48 -0.20 5.98
C VAL A 21 -7.79 1.13 5.65
N ASP A 22 -7.21 1.77 6.67
CA ASP A 22 -6.42 2.98 6.48
C ASP A 22 -5.09 2.62 5.80
N LEU A 23 -5.11 2.53 4.46
CA LEU A 23 -3.98 2.10 3.65
C LEU A 23 -2.77 3.03 3.83
N HIS A 24 -3.02 4.32 4.02
CA HIS A 24 -2.00 5.31 4.36
C HIS A 24 -1.22 4.93 5.63
N LYS A 25 -1.90 4.49 6.70
CA LYS A 25 -1.23 4.10 7.96
C LYS A 25 -0.34 2.87 7.75
N VAL A 26 -0.85 1.88 7.02
CA VAL A 26 -0.10 0.65 6.71
C VAL A 26 1.15 0.96 5.90
N PHE A 27 1.02 1.76 4.83
CA PHE A 27 2.17 2.15 4.01
C PHE A 27 3.17 3.02 4.77
N PHE A 28 2.70 3.93 5.62
CA PHE A 28 3.56 4.77 6.44
C PHE A 28 4.38 3.94 7.43
N ILE A 29 3.73 3.03 8.17
CA ILE A 29 4.40 2.13 9.11
C ILE A 29 5.42 1.25 8.39
N GLY A 30 5.03 0.64 7.27
CA GLY A 30 5.95 -0.18 6.48
C GLY A 30 7.17 0.60 5.98
N THR A 31 6.96 1.82 5.48
CA THR A 31 8.05 2.70 5.01
C THR A 31 8.97 3.12 6.16
N ALA A 32 8.41 3.43 7.33
CA ALA A 32 9.19 3.78 8.53
C ALA A 32 10.05 2.61 9.01
N ILE A 33 9.53 1.38 8.96
CA ILE A 33 10.30 0.16 9.29
C ILE A 33 11.44 -0.02 8.28
N TRP A 34 11.18 0.14 6.99
CA TRP A 34 12.24 0.04 5.97
C TRP A 34 13.34 1.09 6.17
N LEU A 35 12.98 2.32 6.55
CA LEU A 35 13.94 3.38 6.87
C LEU A 35 14.80 3.00 8.07
N LEU A 36 14.18 2.54 9.16
CA LEU A 36 14.91 2.11 10.36
C LEU A 36 15.91 0.99 10.04
N LEU A 37 15.46 -0.04 9.32
CA LEU A 37 16.32 -1.16 8.90
C LEU A 37 17.44 -0.71 7.95
N GLY A 38 17.15 0.23 7.05
CA GLY A 38 18.13 0.83 6.16
C GLY A 38 19.22 1.57 6.91
N ILE A 39 18.86 2.36 7.94
CA ILE A 39 19.82 3.06 8.82
C ILE A 39 20.73 2.06 9.53
N ILE A 40 20.16 0.98 10.09
CA ILE A 40 20.94 -0.06 10.78
C ILE A 40 21.89 -0.77 9.79
N CYS A 41 21.41 -1.15 8.60
CA CYS A 41 22.24 -1.77 7.57
C CYS A 41 23.36 -0.84 7.12
N LEU A 42 23.07 0.46 6.94
CA LEU A 42 24.07 1.45 6.55
C LEU A 42 25.15 1.58 7.62
N ALA A 43 24.78 1.66 8.90
CA ALA A 43 25.74 1.71 10.01
C ALA A 43 26.64 0.46 10.03
N LEU A 44 26.09 -0.72 9.79
CA LEU A 44 26.85 -1.98 9.72
C LEU A 44 27.79 -2.04 8.51
N VAL A 45 27.38 -1.50 7.36
CA VAL A 45 28.24 -1.37 6.17
C VAL A 45 29.41 -0.42 6.45
N ILE A 46 29.16 0.72 7.09
CA ILE A 46 30.20 1.68 7.50
C ILE A 46 31.17 1.03 8.50
N ALA A 47 30.68 0.17 9.38
CA ALA A 47 31.49 -0.64 10.30
C ALA A 47 32.25 -1.80 9.62
N GLY A 48 32.22 -1.91 8.29
CA GLY A 48 32.98 -2.90 7.52
C GLY A 48 32.29 -4.26 7.37
N ARG A 49 31.01 -4.40 7.73
CA ARG A 49 30.26 -5.63 7.51
C ARG A 49 29.77 -5.69 6.07
N HIS A 50 29.90 -6.84 5.42
CA HIS A 50 29.46 -7.03 4.03
C HIS A 50 27.92 -7.19 3.95
N MET A 51 27.19 -6.09 4.14
CA MET A 51 25.71 -6.03 4.16
C MET A 51 25.12 -5.19 3.02
N VAL A 52 25.91 -4.92 1.97
CA VAL A 52 25.48 -4.09 0.83
C VAL A 52 24.19 -4.61 0.19
N SER A 53 24.06 -5.94 0.04
CA SER A 53 22.83 -6.55 -0.51
C SER A 53 21.59 -6.25 0.36
N ALA A 54 21.70 -6.42 1.69
CA ALA A 54 20.62 -6.09 2.61
C ALA A 54 20.27 -4.59 2.60
N LEU A 55 21.27 -3.72 2.47
CA LEU A 55 21.07 -2.29 2.32
C LEU A 55 20.29 -1.94 1.04
N VAL A 56 20.65 -2.56 -0.10
CA VAL A 56 19.93 -2.38 -1.38
C VAL A 56 18.47 -2.81 -1.26
N VAL A 57 18.19 -3.94 -0.60
CA VAL A 57 16.82 -4.40 -0.35
C VAL A 57 16.05 -3.39 0.50
N CYS A 58 16.67 -2.83 1.55
CA CYS A 58 16.04 -1.80 2.37
C CYS A 58 15.71 -0.53 1.57
N ILE A 59 16.62 -0.09 0.71
CA ILE A 59 16.41 1.07 -0.17
C ILE A 59 15.27 0.79 -1.15
N ALA A 60 15.24 -0.38 -1.77
CA ALA A 60 14.14 -0.77 -2.67
C ALA A 60 12.79 -0.78 -1.93
N GLY A 61 12.74 -1.34 -0.72
CA GLY A 61 11.55 -1.32 0.14
C GLY A 61 11.08 0.09 0.47
N MET A 62 11.99 1.00 0.79
CA MET A 62 11.66 2.43 1.00
C MET A 62 11.11 3.09 -0.25
N ILE A 63 11.73 2.88 -1.42
CA ILE A 63 11.28 3.45 -2.69
C ILE A 63 9.85 2.99 -3.00
N ILE A 64 9.59 1.68 -2.89
CA ILE A 64 8.26 1.11 -3.11
C ILE A 64 7.25 1.70 -2.10
N GLY A 65 7.61 1.79 -0.82
CA GLY A 65 6.76 2.38 0.22
C GLY A 65 6.39 3.84 -0.06
N ILE A 66 7.37 4.66 -0.47
CA ILE A 66 7.14 6.06 -0.85
C ILE A 66 6.24 6.16 -2.07
N LEU A 67 6.48 5.36 -3.11
CA LEU A 67 5.63 5.34 -4.31
C LEU A 67 4.18 4.99 -3.97
N LEU A 68 3.96 4.01 -3.08
CA LEU A 68 2.62 3.63 -2.62
C LEU A 68 1.95 4.71 -1.77
N LEU A 69 2.69 5.42 -0.92
CA LEU A 69 2.19 6.58 -0.17
C LEU A 69 1.76 7.72 -1.10
N VAL A 70 2.59 8.03 -2.09
CA VAL A 70 2.29 9.04 -3.10
C VAL A 70 1.06 8.64 -3.91
N TRP A 71 0.99 7.38 -4.36
CA TRP A 71 -0.18 6.85 -5.06
C TRP A 71 -1.46 6.97 -4.23
N GLU A 72 -1.43 6.58 -2.96
CA GLU A 72 -2.59 6.65 -2.06
C GLU A 72 -3.02 8.10 -1.81
N HIS A 73 -2.07 9.03 -1.70
CA HIS A 73 -2.37 10.45 -1.60
C HIS A 73 -3.12 10.98 -2.83
N PHE A 74 -2.64 10.64 -4.03
CA PHE A 74 -3.30 11.02 -5.29
C PHE A 74 -4.65 10.34 -5.47
N ASN A 75 -4.76 9.05 -5.14
CA ASN A 75 -5.99 8.30 -5.23
C ASN A 75 -7.09 8.92 -4.35
N ARG A 76 -6.75 9.27 -3.10
CA ARG A 76 -7.66 9.96 -2.18
C ARG A 76 -8.06 11.36 -2.65
N TRP A 77 -7.19 12.04 -3.39
CA TRP A 77 -7.51 13.32 -4.01
C TRP A 77 -8.47 13.16 -5.19
N ASN A 78 -8.25 12.15 -6.03
CA ASN A 78 -9.13 11.84 -7.16
C ASN A 78 -10.54 11.42 -6.70
N TYR A 79 -10.66 10.62 -5.64
CA TYR A 79 -11.97 10.28 -5.07
C TYR A 79 -12.76 11.52 -4.64
N ARG A 80 -12.11 12.50 -4.02
CA ARG A 80 -12.76 13.75 -3.61
C ARG A 80 -13.20 14.58 -4.81
N ARG A 81 -12.40 14.60 -5.88
CA ARG A 81 -12.77 15.27 -7.13
C ARG A 81 -13.97 14.61 -7.81
N LEU A 82 -13.99 13.28 -7.89
CA LEU A 82 -15.09 12.53 -8.51
C LEU A 82 -16.40 12.64 -7.70
N ALA A 83 -16.33 12.68 -6.38
CA ALA A 83 -17.50 12.92 -5.53
C ALA A 83 -18.15 14.29 -5.81
N ASN A 84 -17.34 15.32 -6.06
CA ASN A 84 -17.82 16.68 -6.33
C ASN A 84 -18.37 16.87 -7.75
N GLN A 85 -18.11 15.96 -8.69
CA GLN A 85 -18.63 16.01 -10.07
C GLN A 85 -20.00 15.35 -10.22
N LYS A 86 -20.47 14.60 -9.21
CA LYS A 86 -21.74 13.87 -9.23
C LYS A 86 -22.89 14.62 -8.55
N GLN A 87 -22.66 15.89 -8.20
CA GLN A 87 -23.61 16.81 -7.58
C GLN A 87 -23.95 17.92 -8.58
#